data_AF-A0A538NLH4-F1
#
_entry.id   AF-A0A538NLH4-F1
#
_cell.length_a   1.000
_cell.length_b   1.000
_cell.length_c   1.000
_cell.angle_alpha   90.00
_cell.angle_beta   90.00
_cell.angle_gamma   90.00
#
_symmetry.space_group_name_H-M   'P 1'
#
loop_
_entity.id
_entity.type
_entity.pdbx_description
1 polymer ?
#
loop_
_entity_poly.entity_id
_entity_poly.type
_entity_poly.pdbx_seq_one_letter_code
_entity_poly.pdbx_strand_id
1 'polypeptide(L)'
;MNQVPIKVTLGSSFRARLIAFCGKQWPRYFFLGAIGFIIRLPAIQGGLIWDDIILTRDNPFIKSPLLALETFRHYLFLDSLSGHYRPVQNLSYMFDYFFWNTDPAGFHLSNILLHVAAGLLLYRLLRHLFGKGAGLWNSDDPGMARAGALAAFIISQRWPECWHFVPVKSLVSGC
;
A
#
# COMPACT_ATOMS: atom_id res chain seq x y z
N MET A 1 -20.05 63.73 -14.14
CA MET A 1 -20.12 62.94 -12.90
C MET A 1 -19.92 61.48 -13.26
N ASN A 2 -18.72 60.96 -12.99
CA ASN A 2 -18.31 59.59 -13.32
C ASN A 2 -18.86 58.63 -12.28
N GLN A 3 -19.60 57.61 -12.71
CA GLN A 3 -19.80 56.40 -11.91
C GLN A 3 -18.86 55.33 -12.46
N VAL A 4 -17.69 55.20 -11.83
CA VAL A 4 -16.79 54.07 -12.07
C VAL A 4 -17.48 52.83 -11.49
N PRO A 5 -17.69 51.75 -12.25
CA PRO A 5 -18.22 50.52 -11.67
C PRO A 5 -17.16 49.98 -10.70
N ILE A 6 -17.47 50.01 -9.41
CA ILE A 6 -16.69 49.33 -8.38
C ILE A 6 -16.81 47.83 -8.68
N LYS A 7 -15.77 47.28 -9.32
CA LYS A 7 -15.61 45.84 -9.46
C LYS A 7 -15.34 45.31 -8.05
N VAL A 8 -16.40 44.90 -7.36
CA VAL A 8 -16.28 44.20 -6.09
C VAL A 8 -15.55 42.90 -6.38
N THR A 9 -14.22 42.90 -6.25
CA THR A 9 -13.41 41.70 -6.18
C THR A 9 -13.71 41.04 -4.85
N LEU A 10 -14.89 40.42 -4.78
CA LEU A 10 -15.24 39.50 -3.71
C LEU A 10 -14.14 38.43 -3.73
N GLY A 11 -13.27 38.47 -2.71
CA GLY A 11 -12.04 37.69 -2.66
C GLY A 11 -12.29 36.25 -3.07
N SER A 12 -11.40 35.71 -3.91
CA SER A 12 -11.41 34.31 -4.33
C SER A 12 -11.64 33.43 -3.10
N SER A 13 -12.89 33.01 -2.92
CA SER A 13 -13.30 32.38 -1.67
C SER A 13 -12.44 31.14 -1.45
N PHE A 14 -12.15 30.83 -0.19
CA PHE A 14 -11.48 29.57 0.17
C PHE A 14 -12.06 28.36 -0.60
N ARG A 15 -13.37 28.38 -0.89
CA ARG A 15 -14.07 27.40 -1.73
C ARG A 15 -13.51 27.31 -3.16
N ALA A 16 -13.24 28.43 -3.83
CA ALA A 16 -12.63 28.44 -5.16
C ALA A 16 -11.19 27.89 -5.16
N ARG A 17 -10.41 28.22 -4.12
CA ARG A 17 -9.04 27.68 -3.93
C ARG A 17 -9.07 26.17 -3.66
N LEU A 18 -10.03 25.70 -2.86
CA LEU A 18 -10.23 24.29 -2.55
C LEU A 18 -10.66 23.48 -3.79
N ILE A 19 -11.58 24.01 -4.60
CA ILE A 19 -12.00 23.38 -5.86
C ILE A 19 -10.81 23.27 -6.83
N ALA A 20 -10.03 24.33 -6.98
CA ALA A 20 -8.82 24.32 -7.82
C ALA A 20 -7.76 23.31 -7.32
N PHE A 21 -7.61 23.17 -5.99
CA PHE A 21 -6.72 22.18 -5.37
C PHE A 21 -7.21 20.75 -5.63
N CYS A 22 -8.49 20.44 -5.37
CA CYS A 22 -9.11 19.13 -5.60
C CYS A 22 -9.20 18.75 -7.10
N GLY A 23 -9.07 19.74 -7.99
CA GLY A 23 -8.94 19.54 -9.43
C GLY A 23 -7.60 18.93 -9.84
N LYS A 24 -6.54 19.08 -9.02
CA LYS A 24 -5.23 18.45 -9.27
C LYS A 24 -5.31 16.94 -9.00
N GLN A 25 -4.47 16.16 -9.69
CA GLN A 25 -4.46 14.71 -9.52
C GLN A 25 -3.78 14.28 -8.21
N TRP A 26 -2.69 14.95 -7.81
CA TRP A 26 -1.88 14.57 -6.67
C TRP A 26 -2.60 14.55 -5.31
N PRO A 27 -3.55 15.47 -4.97
CA PRO A 27 -4.25 15.42 -3.69
C PRO A 27 -5.17 14.20 -3.59
N ARG A 28 -5.67 13.70 -4.72
CA ARG A 28 -6.48 12.47 -4.77
C ARG A 28 -5.65 11.25 -4.43
N TYR A 29 -4.47 11.12 -5.04
CA TYR A 29 -3.54 10.03 -4.73
C TYR A 29 -3.07 10.10 -3.27
N PHE A 30 -2.77 11.30 -2.77
CA PHE A 30 -2.40 11.49 -1.37
C PHE A 30 -3.54 11.07 -0.43
N PHE A 31 -4.78 11.50 -0.71
CA PHE A 31 -5.94 11.14 0.09
C PHE A 31 -6.21 9.63 0.11
N LEU A 32 -6.17 8.98 -1.06
CA LEU A 32 -6.33 7.52 -1.16
C LEU A 32 -5.21 6.77 -0.44
N GLY A 33 -3.97 7.23 -0.61
CA GLY A 33 -2.81 6.67 0.07
C GLY A 33 -2.90 6.80 1.59
N ALA A 34 -3.29 7.98 2.09
CA ALA A 34 -3.49 8.23 3.51
C ALA A 34 -4.59 7.35 4.10
N ILE A 35 -5.73 7.20 3.41
CA ILE A 35 -6.79 6.29 3.86
C ILE A 35 -6.29 4.85 3.92
N GLY A 36 -5.64 4.37 2.86
CA GLY A 36 -5.11 2.99 2.82
C GLY A 36 -4.12 2.74 3.96
N PHE A 37 -3.23 3.71 4.22
CA PHE A 37 -2.26 3.64 5.31
C PHE A 37 -2.94 3.62 6.69
N ILE A 38 -3.88 4.53 6.94
CA ILE A 38 -4.60 4.62 8.23
C ILE A 38 -5.36 3.34 8.54
N ILE A 39 -6.03 2.76 7.54
CA ILE A 39 -6.79 1.51 7.71
C ILE A 39 -5.87 0.36 8.16
N ARG A 40 -4.62 0.33 7.69
CA ARG A 40 -3.65 -0.73 7.99
C ARG A 40 -2.74 -0.44 9.18
N LEU A 41 -2.80 0.76 9.74
CA LEU A 41 -1.96 1.18 10.86
C LEU A 41 -1.97 0.22 12.08
N PRO A 42 -3.11 -0.40 12.47
CA PRO A 42 -3.12 -1.36 13.56
C PRO A 42 -2.18 -2.56 13.38
N ALA A 43 -1.87 -2.94 12.13
CA ALA A 43 -1.00 -4.08 11.83
C ALA A 43 0.45 -3.86 12.32
N ILE A 44 0.89 -2.61 12.49
CA ILE A 44 2.24 -2.29 12.99
C ILE A 44 2.46 -2.84 14.41
N GLN A 45 1.39 -2.96 15.21
CA GLN A 45 1.46 -3.46 16.59
C GLN A 45 1.42 -5.00 16.67
N GLY A 46 1.24 -5.70 15.55
CA GLY A 46 1.26 -7.15 15.48
C GLY A 46 2.67 -7.72 15.70
N GLY A 47 2.73 -8.93 16.25
CA GLY A 47 3.96 -9.74 16.26
C GLY A 47 4.09 -10.58 15.00
N LEU A 48 5.27 -11.16 14.78
CA LEU A 48 5.48 -12.16 13.73
C LEU A 48 4.71 -13.44 14.07
N ILE A 49 3.97 -13.98 13.11
CA ILE A 49 3.18 -15.21 13.30
C ILE A 49 3.56 -16.26 12.26
N TRP A 50 3.47 -17.53 12.64
CA TRP A 50 3.70 -18.67 11.74
C TRP A 50 5.06 -18.64 11.02
N ASP A 51 5.04 -18.60 9.68
CA ASP A 51 6.21 -18.60 8.82
C ASP A 51 6.97 -17.27 8.83
N ASP A 52 6.37 -16.17 9.31
CA ASP A 52 7.04 -14.87 9.42
C ASP A 52 8.33 -15.00 10.24
N ILE A 53 8.32 -15.79 11.32
CA ILE A 53 9.48 -16.00 12.19
C ILE A 53 10.63 -16.62 11.40
N ILE A 54 10.35 -17.70 10.68
CA ILE A 54 11.37 -18.44 9.91
C ILE A 54 11.90 -17.54 8.78
N LEU A 55 11.02 -16.80 8.10
CA LEU A 55 11.37 -16.01 6.93
C LEU A 55 12.10 -14.70 7.26
N THR A 56 11.80 -14.05 8.39
CA THR A 56 12.32 -12.71 8.73
C THR A 56 13.36 -12.70 9.84
N ARG A 57 13.41 -13.72 10.70
CA ARG A 57 14.40 -13.81 11.80
C ARG A 57 15.44 -14.89 11.56
N ASP A 58 14.99 -16.08 11.14
CA ASP A 58 15.86 -17.26 11.10
C ASP A 58 16.55 -17.44 9.75
N ASN A 59 16.00 -16.89 8.68
CA ASN A 59 16.57 -16.96 7.34
C ASN A 59 17.98 -16.31 7.29
N PRO A 60 19.05 -17.07 6.99
CA PRO A 60 20.40 -16.52 6.90
C PRO A 60 20.61 -15.66 5.65
N PHE A 61 19.86 -15.91 4.57
CA PHE A 61 20.07 -15.21 3.30
C PHE A 61 19.73 -13.73 3.36
N ILE A 62 18.79 -13.32 4.23
CA ILE A 62 18.37 -11.92 4.33
C ILE A 62 19.34 -11.06 5.16
N LYS A 63 20.24 -11.69 5.93
CA LYS A 63 21.12 -11.00 6.89
C LYS A 63 22.31 -10.30 6.26
N SER A 64 22.62 -10.60 5.00
CA SER A 64 23.75 -10.02 4.29
C SER A 64 23.37 -9.69 2.84
N PRO A 65 23.55 -8.43 2.41
CA PRO A 65 23.37 -8.05 1.00
C PRO A 65 24.23 -8.86 0.02
N LEU A 66 25.35 -9.40 0.48
CA LEU A 66 26.23 -10.24 -0.35
C LEU A 66 25.57 -11.56 -0.77
N LEU A 67 24.56 -12.01 -0.03
CA LEU A 67 23.79 -13.22 -0.32
C LEU A 67 22.59 -12.95 -1.25
N ALA A 68 22.45 -11.75 -1.79
CA ALA A 68 21.31 -11.38 -2.64
C ALA A 68 21.14 -12.34 -3.83
N LEU A 69 22.23 -12.70 -4.51
CA LEU A 69 22.18 -13.66 -5.63
C LEU A 69 21.90 -15.09 -5.16
N GLU A 70 22.24 -15.42 -3.92
CA GLU A 70 21.98 -16.74 -3.35
C GLU A 70 20.48 -16.99 -3.14
N THR A 71 19.70 -15.92 -2.97
CA THR A 71 18.23 -15.99 -2.89
C THR A 71 17.59 -16.55 -4.17
N PHE A 72 18.26 -16.47 -5.32
CA PHE A 72 17.79 -17.04 -6.59
C PHE A 72 18.14 -18.52 -6.76
N ARG A 73 19.01 -19.04 -5.90
CA ARG A 73 19.53 -20.41 -5.97
C ARG A 73 18.87 -21.33 -4.96
N HIS A 74 18.18 -20.77 -3.97
CA HIS A 74 17.54 -21.50 -2.89
C HIS A 74 16.02 -21.31 -2.88
N TYR A 75 15.33 -22.27 -2.27
CA TYR A 75 13.91 -22.15 -1.96
C TYR A 75 13.68 -21.21 -0.77
N LEU A 76 12.44 -20.78 -0.61
CA LEU A 76 11.96 -19.85 0.41
C LEU A 76 12.23 -20.37 1.83
N PHE A 77 12.04 -21.67 2.04
CA PHE A 77 12.37 -22.35 3.29
C PHE A 77 13.54 -23.28 3.04
N LEU A 78 14.59 -23.13 3.85
CA LEU A 78 15.78 -23.98 3.80
C LEU A 78 15.46 -25.44 4.15
N ASP A 79 14.56 -25.65 5.11
CA ASP A 79 14.25 -26.96 5.66
C ASP A 79 12.95 -27.58 5.12
N SER A 80 12.34 -26.98 4.09
CA SER A 80 11.04 -27.47 3.58
C SER A 80 11.17 -28.35 2.35
N LEU A 81 10.51 -29.51 2.40
CA LEU A 81 10.23 -30.35 1.24
C LEU A 81 9.27 -29.69 0.23
N SER A 82 8.61 -28.58 0.61
CA SER A 82 7.55 -27.94 -0.20
C SER A 82 8.03 -27.02 -1.33
N GLY A 83 9.35 -26.86 -1.53
CA GLY A 83 9.93 -26.33 -2.77
C GLY A 83 9.41 -24.96 -3.23
N HIS A 84 9.03 -24.06 -2.32
CA HIS A 84 8.49 -22.76 -2.69
C HIS A 84 9.60 -21.83 -3.18
N TYR A 85 9.59 -21.44 -4.46
CA TYR A 85 10.59 -20.54 -5.03
C TYR A 85 10.07 -19.10 -5.09
N ARG A 86 10.62 -18.19 -4.26
CA ARG A 86 10.19 -16.77 -4.17
C ARG A 86 11.37 -15.81 -3.92
N PRO A 87 12.31 -15.67 -4.86
CA PRO A 87 13.52 -14.87 -4.67
C PRO A 87 13.22 -13.37 -4.42
N VAL A 88 12.22 -12.81 -5.09
CA VAL A 88 11.82 -11.40 -4.93
C VAL A 88 11.33 -11.11 -3.50
N GLN A 89 10.64 -12.07 -2.87
CA GLN A 89 10.20 -11.95 -1.48
C GLN A 89 11.41 -11.92 -0.53
N ASN A 90 12.38 -12.82 -0.73
CA ASN A 90 13.62 -12.83 0.07
C ASN A 90 14.44 -11.55 -0.10
N LEU A 91 14.51 -10.99 -1.31
CA LEU A 91 15.15 -9.69 -1.53
C LEU A 91 14.42 -8.55 -0.81
N SER A 92 13.09 -8.57 -0.77
CA SER A 92 12.31 -7.61 0.03
C SER A 92 12.66 -7.74 1.51
N TYR A 93 12.68 -8.95 2.06
CA TYR A 93 13.05 -9.16 3.46
C TYR A 93 14.49 -8.81 3.77
N MET A 94 15.41 -8.98 2.81
CA MET A 94 16.79 -8.50 2.94
C MET A 94 16.85 -6.98 3.04
N PHE A 95 16.08 -6.28 2.23
CA PHE A 95 15.97 -4.83 2.32
C PHE A 95 15.37 -4.42 3.67
N ASP A 96 14.29 -5.06 4.09
CA ASP A 96 13.65 -4.78 5.38
C ASP A 96 14.60 -5.06 6.56
N TYR A 97 15.33 -6.17 6.53
CA TYR A 97 16.33 -6.51 7.54
C TYR A 97 17.45 -5.48 7.60
N PHE A 98 17.86 -4.91 6.46
CA PHE A 98 18.90 -3.88 6.43
C PHE A 98 18.48 -2.59 7.17
N PHE A 99 17.21 -2.18 7.08
CA PHE A 99 16.72 -0.96 7.75
C PHE A 99 16.19 -1.21 9.16
N TRP A 100 15.55 -2.35 9.39
CA TRP A 100 14.77 -2.63 10.60
C TRP A 100 15.33 -3.78 11.44
N ASN A 101 16.36 -4.48 10.94
CA ASN A 101 16.94 -5.67 11.57
C ASN A 101 15.87 -6.73 11.85
N THR A 102 15.62 -7.08 13.12
CA THR A 102 14.60 -8.06 13.52
C THR A 102 13.35 -7.42 14.12
N ASP A 103 13.15 -6.10 13.96
CA ASP A 103 11.98 -5.40 14.50
C ASP A 103 10.73 -5.64 13.63
N PRO A 104 9.71 -6.37 14.13
CA PRO A 104 8.50 -6.67 13.36
C PRO A 104 7.76 -5.42 12.88
N ALA A 105 7.81 -4.33 13.64
CA ALA A 105 7.11 -3.08 13.29
C ALA A 105 7.62 -2.51 11.97
N GLY A 106 8.92 -2.62 11.70
CA GLY A 106 9.54 -2.18 10.46
C GLY A 106 9.11 -3.01 9.25
N PHE A 107 9.09 -4.34 9.37
CA PHE A 107 8.59 -5.22 8.30
C PHE A 107 7.11 -4.95 7.98
N HIS A 108 6.27 -4.78 9.00
CA HIS A 108 4.87 -4.40 8.81
C HIS A 108 4.74 -3.04 8.13
N LEU A 109 5.53 -2.05 8.52
CA LEU A 109 5.52 -0.73 7.89
C LEU A 109 5.87 -0.81 6.40
N SER A 110 6.96 -1.49 6.04
CA SER A 110 7.34 -1.70 4.64
C SER A 110 6.24 -2.39 3.84
N ASN A 111 5.61 -3.42 4.41
CA ASN A 111 4.51 -4.14 3.77
C ASN A 111 3.29 -3.24 3.54
N ILE A 112 2.90 -2.43 4.53
CA ILE A 112 1.82 -1.45 4.40
C ILE A 112 2.12 -0.45 3.28
N LEU A 113 3.35 0.07 3.21
CA LEU A 113 3.75 1.01 2.16
C LEU A 113 3.67 0.37 0.77
N LEU A 114 4.15 -0.87 0.62
CA LEU A 114 4.05 -1.63 -0.63
C LEU A 114 2.59 -1.90 -1.02
N HIS A 115 1.74 -2.26 -0.06
CA HIS A 115 0.31 -2.51 -0.31
C HIS A 115 -0.44 -1.25 -0.75
N VAL A 116 -0.16 -0.12 -0.09
CA VAL A 116 -0.72 1.18 -0.47
C VAL A 116 -0.22 1.59 -1.86
N ALA A 117 1.07 1.44 -2.14
CA ALA A 117 1.65 1.72 -3.44
C ALA A 117 1.02 0.86 -4.55
N ALA A 118 0.87 -0.45 -4.32
CA ALA A 118 0.21 -1.36 -5.26
C ALA A 118 -1.25 -0.96 -5.52
N GLY A 119 -1.99 -0.58 -4.48
CA GLY A 119 -3.36 -0.07 -4.63
C GLY A 119 -3.43 1.22 -5.46
N LEU A 120 -2.52 2.17 -5.23
CA LEU A 120 -2.46 3.42 -6.02
C LEU A 120 -2.08 3.14 -7.49
N LEU A 121 -1.18 2.19 -7.74
CA LEU A 121 -0.82 1.75 -9.09
C LEU A 121 -2.00 1.07 -9.78
N LEU A 122 -2.74 0.21 -9.08
CA LEU A 122 -3.98 -0.39 -9.59
C LEU A 122 -5.02 0.67 -9.93
N TYR A 123 -5.24 1.64 -9.05
CA TYR A 123 -6.13 2.77 -9.32
C TYR A 123 -5.70 3.52 -10.59
N ARG A 124 -4.41 3.81 -10.73
CA ARG A 124 -3.85 4.49 -11.92
C ARG A 124 -4.05 3.65 -13.18
N LEU A 125 -3.79 2.35 -13.11
CA LEU A 125 -3.94 1.40 -14.21
C LEU A 125 -5.40 1.35 -14.68
N LEU A 126 -6.36 1.19 -13.76
CA LEU A 126 -7.78 1.16 -14.07
C LEU A 126 -8.26 2.49 -14.68
N ARG A 127 -7.75 3.62 -14.17
CA ARG A 127 -8.04 4.94 -14.75
C ARG A 127 -7.49 5.11 -16.16
N HIS A 128 -6.38 4.46 -16.47
CA HIS A 128 -5.80 4.45 -17.81
C HIS A 128 -6.58 3.52 -18.75
N LEU A 129 -6.89 2.30 -18.31
CA LEU A 129 -7.57 1.29 -19.12
C LEU A 129 -9.06 1.60 -19.41
N PHE A 130 -9.75 2.27 -18.50
CA PHE A 130 -11.19 2.56 -18.62
C PHE A 130 -11.52 4.06 -18.77
N GLY A 131 -10.50 4.91 -18.86
CA GLY A 131 -10.67 6.35 -19.06
C GLY A 131 -10.96 6.72 -20.52
N LYS A 132 -11.86 7.70 -20.74
CA LYS A 132 -12.17 8.22 -22.09
C LYS A 132 -10.91 8.68 -22.83
N GLY A 133 -10.75 8.18 -24.06
CA GLY A 133 -9.72 8.62 -25.02
C GLY A 133 -8.37 7.90 -24.97
N ALA A 134 -8.14 7.01 -24.00
CA ALA A 134 -6.89 6.23 -23.90
C ALA A 134 -7.08 4.76 -23.45
N GLY A 135 -8.31 4.39 -23.06
CA GLY A 135 -8.62 3.04 -22.58
C GLY A 135 -8.88 2.05 -23.71
N LEU A 136 -8.45 0.79 -23.51
CA LEU A 136 -8.77 -0.33 -24.40
C LEU A 136 -10.28 -0.58 -24.50
N TRP A 137 -11.04 -0.08 -23.51
CA TRP A 137 -12.49 -0.17 -23.42
C TRP A 137 -13.13 1.22 -23.52
N ASN A 138 -13.99 1.42 -24.52
CA ASN A 138 -14.73 2.66 -24.68
C ASN A 138 -15.89 2.71 -23.67
N SER A 139 -15.64 3.33 -22.52
CA SER A 139 -16.69 3.63 -21.53
C SER A 139 -17.40 4.93 -21.94
N ASP A 140 -18.69 4.85 -22.26
CA ASP A 140 -19.51 6.04 -22.56
C ASP A 140 -19.63 6.98 -21.34
N ASP A 141 -19.45 6.44 -20.13
CA ASP A 141 -19.48 7.19 -18.88
C ASP A 141 -18.10 7.17 -18.16
N PRO A 142 -17.32 8.27 -18.24
CA PRO A 142 -16.03 8.36 -17.57
C PRO A 142 -16.18 8.45 -16.05
N GLY A 143 -17.36 8.82 -15.51
CA GLY A 143 -17.66 8.85 -14.09
C GLY A 143 -17.75 7.45 -13.50
N MET A 144 -18.43 6.54 -14.19
CA MET A 144 -18.54 5.12 -13.81
C MET A 144 -17.17 4.44 -13.74
N ALA A 145 -16.26 4.74 -14.67
CA ALA A 145 -14.88 4.25 -14.63
C ALA A 145 -14.09 4.75 -13.39
N ARG A 146 -14.33 5.99 -12.93
CA ARG A 146 -13.69 6.49 -11.69
C ARG A 146 -14.24 5.81 -10.45
N ALA A 147 -15.56 5.59 -10.42
CA ALA A 147 -16.24 4.90 -9.34
C ALA A 147 -15.77 3.44 -9.24
N GLY A 148 -15.66 2.74 -10.38
CA GLY A 148 -15.13 1.38 -10.45
C GLY A 148 -13.68 1.29 -9.98
N ALA A 149 -12.81 2.19 -10.42
CA ALA A 149 -11.42 2.22 -9.96
C ALA A 149 -11.30 2.49 -8.45
N LEU A 150 -12.16 3.36 -7.89
CA LEU A 150 -12.21 3.61 -6.46
C LEU A 150 -12.73 2.40 -5.69
N ALA A 151 -13.79 1.75 -6.18
CA ALA A 151 -14.32 0.53 -5.58
C ALA A 151 -13.28 -0.58 -5.56
N ALA A 152 -12.57 -0.81 -6.68
CA ALA A 152 -11.49 -1.78 -6.76
C ALA A 152 -10.35 -1.48 -5.79
N PHE A 153 -9.95 -0.20 -5.67
CA PHE A 153 -8.99 0.23 -4.65
C PHE A 153 -9.49 -0.13 -3.25
N ILE A 154 -10.71 0.28 -2.86
CA ILE A 154 -11.25 0.02 -1.53
C ILE A 154 -11.36 -1.48 -1.25
N ILE A 155 -11.85 -2.28 -2.21
CA ILE A 155 -11.94 -3.74 -2.09
C ILE A 155 -10.55 -4.35 -1.89
N SER A 156 -9.52 -3.88 -2.60
CA SER A 156 -8.14 -4.35 -2.41
C SER A 156 -7.57 -4.01 -1.01
N GLN A 157 -8.06 -2.94 -0.37
CA GLN A 157 -7.68 -2.60 1.00
C GLN A 157 -8.45 -3.45 2.02
N ARG A 158 -9.64 -3.92 1.66
CA ARG A 158 -10.61 -4.66 2.48
C ARG A 158 -10.51 -6.18 2.33
N TRP A 159 -9.35 -6.74 1.94
CA TRP A 159 -9.13 -8.20 1.90
C TRP A 159 -9.79 -8.87 3.13
N PRO A 160 -10.50 -10.01 3.00
CA PRO A 160 -11.34 -10.55 4.07
C PRO A 160 -10.47 -10.88 5.29
N GLU A 161 -10.50 -9.96 6.23
CA GLU A 161 -9.75 -10.01 7.45
C GLU A 161 -10.60 -10.82 8.45
N CYS A 162 -10.35 -12.14 8.49
CA CYS A 162 -10.58 -12.97 9.67
C CYS A 162 -9.63 -12.54 10.81
N TRP A 163 -9.61 -11.25 11.13
CA TRP A 163 -8.92 -10.73 12.31
C TRP A 163 -9.96 -10.68 13.42
N HIS A 164 -10.34 -11.86 13.89
CA HIS A 164 -10.59 -11.96 15.31
C HIS A 164 -9.26 -11.61 15.97
N PHE A 165 -9.23 -10.38 16.49
CA PHE A 165 -8.21 -9.83 17.35
C PHE A 165 -7.89 -10.86 18.44
N VAL A 166 -6.92 -11.76 18.20
CA VAL A 166 -6.39 -12.62 19.25
C VAL A 166 -5.45 -11.74 20.04
N PRO A 167 -5.78 -11.38 21.29
CA PRO A 167 -4.87 -10.59 22.10
C PRO A 167 -3.60 -11.41 22.32
N VAL A 168 -2.47 -10.89 21.84
CA VAL A 168 -1.10 -11.44 21.95
C VAL A 168 -0.71 -11.80 23.40
N LYS A 169 -1.47 -11.35 24.41
CA LYS A 169 -1.25 -11.71 25.82
C LYS A 169 -1.52 -13.17 26.18
N SER A 170 -2.21 -13.97 25.36
CA SER A 170 -2.57 -15.35 25.75
C SER A 170 -1.62 -16.45 25.24
N LEU A 171 -0.60 -16.12 24.45
CA LEU A 171 0.31 -17.14 23.85
C LEU A 171 1.65 -17.29 24.57
N VAL A 172 1.94 -16.45 25.58
CA VAL A 172 3.21 -16.52 26.35
C VAL A 172 3.04 -17.25 27.69
N SER A 173 1.82 -17.68 28.06
CA SER A 173 1.54 -18.37 29.33
C SER A 173 1.12 -19.83 29.16
N GLY A 174 1.60 -20.50 28.12
CA GLY A 174 1.21 -21.88 27.79
C GLY A 174 2.30 -22.65 27.05
N CYS A 175 3.50 -22.70 27.63
CA CYS A 175 4.49 -23.76 27.43
C CYS A 175 5.36 -23.84 28.68
#